data_AF-A0AAD4JLB7-F1
#
_entry.id   AF-A0AAD4JLB7-F1
#
_cell.length_a   1.000
_cell.length_b   1.000
_cell.length_c   1.000
_cell.angle_alpha   90.00
_cell.angle_beta   90.00
_cell.angle_gamma   90.00
#
_symmetry.space_group_name_H-M   'P 1'
#
loop_
_entity.id
_entity.type
_entity.pdbx_description
1 polymer ?
#
loop_
_entity_poly.entity_id
_entity_poly.type
_entity_poly.pdbx_seq_one_letter_code
_entity_poly.pdbx_strand_id
1 'polypeptide(L)'
;MDSDGDGLLCLEDFVKIVEGAGEEEKQSDLKAAFELYAPEGSACITPKSLKKMLTRLGQRRTVGDCKSMIARFDLNGDGVLNFDEFKIMMSC
;
A
#
# COMPACT_ATOMS: atom_id res chain seq x y z
N MET A 1 -5.98 14.57 2.70
CA MET A 1 -6.89 15.54 2.05
C MET A 1 -6.62 15.28 0.59
N ASP A 2 -7.52 14.55 -0.06
CA ASP A 2 -7.40 14.10 -1.46
C ASP A 2 -7.06 15.30 -2.35
N SER A 3 -5.81 15.41 -2.78
CA SER A 3 -5.29 16.65 -3.38
C SER A 3 -5.46 16.71 -4.90
N ASP A 4 -5.64 15.56 -5.54
CA ASP A 4 -5.84 15.41 -6.98
C ASP A 4 -7.29 15.12 -7.36
N GLY A 5 -8.16 14.89 -6.38
CA GLY A 5 -9.61 14.84 -6.58
C GLY A 5 -10.07 13.62 -7.36
N ASP A 6 -9.25 12.58 -7.45
CA ASP A 6 -9.62 11.32 -8.08
C ASP A 6 -10.45 10.42 -7.13
N GLY A 7 -10.66 10.85 -5.87
CA GLY A 7 -11.39 10.10 -4.87
C GLY A 7 -10.68 8.81 -4.46
N LEU A 8 -9.43 8.67 -4.89
CA LEU A 8 -8.52 7.62 -4.52
C LEU A 8 -7.48 8.32 -3.65
N LEU A 9 -7.50 7.97 -2.37
CA LEU A 9 -6.23 7.86 -1.67
C LEU A 9 -5.45 6.78 -2.43
N CYS A 10 -4.78 7.17 -3.52
CA CYS A 10 -3.54 6.56 -3.93
C CYS A 10 -2.67 6.55 -2.67
N LEU A 11 -1.89 5.49 -2.51
CA LEU A 11 -1.06 5.31 -1.33
C LEU A 11 -0.19 6.55 -1.03
N GLU A 12 0.05 7.38 -2.04
CA GLU A 12 0.59 8.74 -1.99
C GLU A 12 -0.05 9.69 -0.95
N ASP A 13 -1.35 9.63 -0.65
CA ASP A 13 -1.94 10.50 0.40
C ASP A 13 -1.63 9.98 1.82
N PHE A 14 -1.36 8.67 1.97
CA PHE A 14 -0.80 8.10 3.20
C PHE A 14 0.67 8.48 3.34
N VAL A 15 1.40 8.53 2.22
CA VAL A 15 2.76 9.05 2.14
C VAL A 15 2.81 10.52 2.50
N LYS A 16 1.87 11.39 2.11
CA LYS A 16 1.86 12.81 2.54
C LYS A 16 1.74 13.03 4.06
N ILE A 17 1.20 12.08 4.81
CA ILE A 17 1.24 12.11 6.29
C ILE A 17 2.64 11.73 6.79
N VAL A 18 3.35 10.89 6.03
CA VAL A 18 4.72 10.40 6.27
C VAL A 18 5.79 11.33 5.65
N GLU A 19 5.50 12.20 4.68
CA GLU A 19 6.48 13.04 3.96
C GLU A 19 7.06 14.19 4.80
N GLY A 20 6.72 14.28 6.08
CA GLY A 20 7.45 15.13 7.05
C GLY A 20 8.69 14.46 7.66
N ALA A 21 8.92 13.18 7.36
CA ALA A 21 9.82 12.28 8.07
C ALA A 21 11.15 12.06 7.33
N GLY A 22 12.29 12.09 8.04
CA GLY A 22 13.61 11.83 7.46
C GLY A 22 13.77 10.39 6.90
N GLU A 23 14.84 10.09 6.15
CA GLU A 23 15.04 8.78 5.49
C GLU A 23 14.98 7.57 6.44
N GLU A 24 15.44 7.71 7.69
CA GLU A 24 15.33 6.65 8.71
C GLU A 24 13.88 6.44 9.21
N GLU A 25 13.12 7.52 9.26
CA GLU A 25 11.73 7.53 9.69
C GLU A 25 10.84 6.97 8.57
N LYS A 26 11.12 7.30 7.30
CA LYS A 26 10.51 6.66 6.11
C LYS A 26 10.59 5.12 6.16
N GLN A 27 11.74 4.53 6.49
CA GLN A 27 11.82 3.06 6.59
C GLN A 27 10.95 2.50 7.71
N SER A 28 10.88 3.18 8.85
CA SER A 28 10.07 2.77 9.99
C SER A 28 8.58 2.90 9.69
N ASP A 29 8.16 3.99 9.02
CA ASP A 29 6.79 4.21 8.59
C ASP A 29 6.35 3.25 7.51
N LEU A 30 7.21 2.98 6.52
CA LEU A 30 6.97 1.95 5.52
C LEU A 30 6.75 0.59 6.16
N LYS A 31 7.55 0.25 7.17
CA LYS A 31 7.42 -0.99 7.91
C LYS A 31 6.11 -1.03 8.71
N ALA A 32 5.76 0.05 9.41
CA ALA A 32 4.50 0.14 10.16
C ALA A 32 3.28 0.07 9.23
N ALA A 33 3.31 0.77 8.09
CA ALA A 33 2.29 0.67 7.06
C ALA A 33 2.21 -0.76 6.52
N PHE A 34 3.35 -1.37 6.21
CA PHE A 34 3.41 -2.74 5.73
C PHE A 34 2.76 -3.73 6.71
N GLU A 35 3.04 -3.63 8.01
CA GLU A 35 2.40 -4.43 9.06
C GLU A 35 0.89 -4.17 9.16
N LEU A 36 0.44 -2.96 8.82
CA LEU A 36 -0.97 -2.58 8.78
C LEU A 36 -1.72 -3.18 7.57
N TYR A 37 -1.03 -3.29 6.42
CA TYR A 37 -1.58 -3.85 5.18
C TYR A 37 -1.44 -5.37 5.09
N ALA A 38 -0.38 -5.93 5.66
CA ALA A 38 -0.14 -7.37 5.66
C ALA A 38 -1.09 -8.08 6.64
N PRO A 39 -1.58 -9.28 6.30
CA PRO A 39 -2.32 -10.10 7.25
C PRO A 39 -1.37 -10.59 8.36
N GLU A 40 -1.92 -10.79 9.56
CA GLU A 40 -1.17 -11.23 10.74
C GLU A 40 -0.31 -12.46 10.43
N GLY A 41 1.01 -12.32 10.55
CA GLY A 41 1.99 -13.39 10.27
C GLY A 41 2.43 -13.54 8.80
N SER A 42 2.01 -12.66 7.89
CA SER A 42 2.52 -12.64 6.52
C SER A 42 3.51 -11.51 6.29
N ALA A 43 4.60 -11.83 5.59
CA ALA A 43 5.60 -10.85 5.13
C ALA A 43 5.26 -10.27 3.74
N CYS A 44 4.00 -10.41 3.29
CA CYS A 44 3.53 -9.95 1.99
C CYS A 44 2.09 -9.42 2.05
N ILE A 45 1.78 -8.42 1.24
CA ILE A 45 0.44 -7.85 1.10
C ILE A 45 -0.30 -8.58 -0.01
N THR A 46 -1.35 -9.31 0.37
CA THR A 46 -2.20 -10.01 -0.60
C THR A 46 -3.30 -9.09 -1.15
N PRO A 47 -3.88 -9.39 -2.33
CA PRO A 47 -5.02 -8.63 -2.88
C PRO A 47 -6.22 -8.60 -1.93
N LYS A 48 -6.38 -9.64 -1.11
CA LYS A 48 -7.43 -9.72 -0.09
C LYS A 48 -7.14 -8.78 1.08
N SER A 49 -5.89 -8.71 1.53
CA SER A 49 -5.46 -7.84 2.63
C SER A 49 -5.48 -6.38 2.22
N LEU A 50 -5.00 -6.07 1.01
CA LEU A 50 -5.11 -4.75 0.41
C LEU A 50 -6.56 -4.30 0.34
N LYS A 51 -7.46 -5.16 -0.18
CA LYS A 51 -8.91 -4.88 -0.19
C LYS A 51 -9.47 -4.61 1.21
N LYS A 52 -9.12 -5.46 2.19
CA LYS A 52 -9.59 -5.32 3.58
C LYS A 52 -9.15 -3.98 4.15
N MET A 53 -7.91 -3.58 3.89
CA MET A 53 -7.36 -2.32 4.36
C MET A 53 -7.98 -1.10 3.67
N LEU A 54 -8.12 -1.14 2.35
CA LEU A 54 -8.85 -0.10 1.59
C LEU A 54 -10.28 0.05 2.11
N THR A 55 -10.95 -1.07 2.41
CA THR A 55 -12.30 -1.06 3.00
C THR A 55 -12.31 -0.40 4.39
N ARG A 56 -11.26 -0.60 5.21
CA ARG A 56 -11.12 0.07 6.52
C ARG A 56 -10.85 1.57 6.39
N LEU A 57 -10.17 1.99 5.32
CA LEU A 57 -9.93 3.40 4.98
C LEU A 57 -11.15 4.07 4.34
N GLY A 58 -12.28 3.36 4.21
CA GLY A 58 -13.51 3.88 3.60
C GLY A 58 -13.56 3.73 2.08
N GLN A 59 -12.50 3.21 1.44
CA GLN A 59 -12.49 2.91 0.01
C GLN A 59 -13.03 1.50 -0.28
N ARG A 60 -14.07 1.43 -1.10
CA ARG A 60 -14.60 0.17 -1.60
C ARG A 60 -13.99 -0.17 -2.95
N ARG A 61 -12.96 -1.02 -2.94
CA ARG A 61 -12.40 -1.62 -4.15
C ARG A 61 -12.83 -3.07 -4.33
N THR A 62 -12.94 -3.50 -5.58
CA THR A 62 -13.17 -4.91 -5.90
C THR A 62 -11.87 -5.71 -5.75
N VAL A 63 -11.99 -7.04 -5.64
CA VAL A 63 -10.81 -7.92 -5.63
C VAL A 63 -10.05 -7.82 -6.96
N GLY A 64 -10.75 -7.55 -8.07
CA GLY A 64 -10.16 -7.34 -9.38
C GLY A 64 -9.30 -6.08 -9.42
N ASP A 65 -9.81 -4.95 -8.94
CA ASP A 65 -9.04 -3.70 -8.81
C ASP A 65 -7.77 -3.91 -7.97
N CYS A 66 -7.90 -4.55 -6.81
CA CYS A 66 -6.75 -4.79 -5.93
C CYS A 66 -5.71 -5.70 -6.59
N LYS A 67 -6.15 -6.71 -7.36
CA LYS A 67 -5.26 -7.55 -8.17
C LYS A 67 -4.54 -6.75 -9.24
N SER A 68 -5.25 -5.90 -9.98
CA SER A 68 -4.63 -5.06 -11.02
C SER A 68 -3.65 -4.05 -10.45
N MET A 69 -3.95 -3.53 -9.25
CA MET A 69 -3.07 -2.61 -8.53
C MET A 69 -1.79 -3.32 -8.08
N ILE A 70 -1.92 -4.50 -7.47
CA ILE A 70 -0.76 -5.33 -7.09
C ILE A 70 0.04 -5.72 -8.33
N ALA A 71 -0.61 -6.24 -9.38
CA ALA A 71 0.05 -6.69 -10.61
C ALA A 71 0.88 -5.59 -11.32
N ARG A 72 0.64 -4.32 -10.99
CA ARG A 72 1.41 -3.19 -11.54
C ARG A 72 2.75 -2.97 -10.83
N PHE A 73 2.85 -3.37 -9.56
CA PHE A 73 4.04 -3.22 -8.71
C PHE A 73 4.66 -4.57 -8.31
N ASP A 74 3.95 -5.67 -8.56
CA ASP A 74 4.39 -7.05 -8.44
C ASP A 74 5.40 -7.35 -9.56
N LEU A 75 6.69 -7.26 -9.21
CA LEU A 75 7.80 -7.46 -10.13
C LEU A 75 8.19 -8.94 -10.22
N ASN A 76 7.95 -9.68 -9.14
CA ASN A 76 8.28 -11.11 -9.07
C ASN A 76 7.16 -12.00 -9.66
N GLY A 77 5.96 -11.46 -9.87
CA GLY A 77 4.79 -12.14 -10.44
C GLY A 77 4.13 -13.13 -9.47
N ASP A 78 4.33 -12.99 -8.16
CA ASP A 78 3.78 -13.89 -7.14
C ASP A 78 2.32 -13.56 -6.77
N GLY A 79 1.80 -12.44 -7.28
CA GLY A 79 0.45 -11.97 -7.06
C GLY A 79 0.25 -11.33 -5.68
N VAL A 80 1.33 -11.02 -4.96
CA VAL A 80 1.34 -10.28 -3.69
C VAL A 80 2.39 -9.17 -3.77
N LEU A 81 2.46 -8.30 -2.76
CA LEU A 81 3.56 -7.33 -2.65
C LEU A 81 4.44 -7.69 -1.47
N ASN A 82 5.71 -7.95 -1.74
CA ASN A 82 6.71 -8.05 -0.69
C ASN A 82 7.12 -6.66 -0.18
N PHE A 83 7.92 -6.60 0.87
CA PHE A 83 8.37 -5.33 1.45
C PHE A 83 9.17 -4.45 0.47
N ASP A 84 9.90 -5.06 -0.46
CA ASP A 84 10.70 -4.35 -1.46
C ASP A 84 9.81 -3.72 -2.55
N GLU A 85 8.85 -4.49 -3.07
CA GLU A 85 7.85 -4.02 -4.02
C GLU A 85 6.94 -2.94 -3.42
N PHE A 86 6.60 -3.10 -2.14
CA PHE A 86 5.85 -2.08 -1.40
C PHE A 86 6.63 -0.77 -1.26
N LYS A 87 7.95 -0.84 -1.01
CA LYS A 87 8.81 0.36 -0.99
C LYS A 87 8.83 1.06 -2.33
N ILE A 88 8.91 0.32 -3.43
CA ILE A 88 8.86 0.88 -4.79
C ILE A 88 7.52 1.58 -5.03
N MET A 89 6.40 0.95 -4.65
CA MET A 89 5.07 1.56 -4.73
C MET A 89 4.96 2.87 -3.93
N MET A 90 5.64 2.96 -2.78
CA MET A 90 5.63 4.16 -1.92
C MET A 90 6.71 5.19 -2.26
N SER A 91 7.61 4.88 -3.22
CA SER A 91 8.71 5.77 -3.64
C SER A 91 8.47 6.42 -5.00
N CYS A 92 7.36 6.09 -5.67
CA CYS A 92 6.90 6.73 -6.90
C CYS A 92 6.07 7.97 -6.60
#